data_AF-A0A8J7NQ65-F1
#
_entry.id   AF-A0A8J7NQ65-F1
#
_cell.length_a   1.000
_cell.length_b   1.000
_cell.length_c   1.000
_cell.angle_alpha   90.00
_cell.angle_beta   90.00
_cell.angle_gamma   90.00
#
_symmetry.space_group_name_H-M   'P 1'
#
loop_
_entity.id
_entity.type
_entity.pdbx_description
1 polymer ?
#
loop_
_entity_poly.entity_id
_entity_poly.type
_entity_poly.pdbx_seq_one_letter_code
_entity_poly.pdbx_strand_id
1 'polypeptide(L)'
;MELKVWVDGVQRIVCGVTEATTCQEVVIALAQAIGRTGRYTLIEKWRETERHLAPHENPIISLNKWGQYASDVQLILKRTGPSLSERPTSDSMARIPERTLYRQSLPPLAKLRPQSDKSLKRKEPKRKSLTFTGGAKGLMDIFGKGKEAEGKHKALNGNSPRAGTEELCRLVKLQKEKLQALERRLESHEAELRLWAEKNGGGACGLEEEVLRLEQRVKKNEVEIEEEEFWENELQIEQENEKQLREQLQDMRRRIQECEGKLAEYLAKIQGMEAGIEAEKLQQEMQETQQVDEEEVKAKILKAKRELESQAQHTARLESSCRAVERSLGHATRRLQEKEQELEQLTKELRQVNLQQFIQQTGTKVTVLPAEPSLEESALSELGKESDSPSSSLKRPSSSRQLPSNLRILQNPLTSGFNPEGIYV
;
A
#
# COMPACT_ATOMS: atom_id res chain seq x y z
N MET A 1 31.27 -38.68 -15.19
CA MET A 1 31.26 -37.55 -14.23
C MET A 1 29.92 -37.52 -13.52
N GLU A 2 29.82 -36.83 -12.39
CA GLU A 2 28.57 -36.64 -11.65
C GLU A 2 28.08 -35.21 -11.83
N LEU A 3 26.82 -35.04 -12.22
CA LEU A 3 26.22 -33.73 -12.45
C LEU A 3 25.15 -33.46 -11.39
N LYS A 4 25.31 -32.36 -10.64
CA LYS A 4 24.35 -31.92 -9.63
C LYS A 4 23.29 -31.03 -10.26
N VAL A 5 22.04 -31.46 -10.25
CA VAL A 5 20.91 -30.73 -10.84
C VAL A 5 19.79 -30.59 -9.82
N TRP A 6 19.25 -29.38 -9.69
CA TRP A 6 18.09 -29.07 -8.85
C TRP A 6 16.80 -29.34 -9.62
N VAL A 7 15.93 -30.17 -9.05
CA VAL A 7 14.61 -30.50 -9.61
C VAL A 7 13.57 -30.25 -8.52
N ASP A 8 12.61 -29.36 -8.78
CA ASP A 8 11.53 -29.00 -7.83
C ASP A 8 12.04 -28.67 -6.41
N GLY A 9 13.18 -28.00 -6.29
CA GLY A 9 13.80 -27.61 -5.01
C GLY A 9 14.63 -28.71 -4.33
N VAL A 10 14.75 -29.89 -4.93
CA VAL A 10 15.58 -31.00 -4.42
C VAL A 10 16.79 -31.22 -5.33
N GLN A 11 17.98 -31.31 -4.75
CA GLN A 11 19.20 -31.64 -5.50
C GLN A 11 19.24 -33.14 -5.84
N ARG A 12 19.38 -33.46 -7.12
CA ARG A 12 19.57 -34.81 -7.65
C ARG A 12 20.93 -34.91 -8.36
N ILE A 13 21.54 -36.09 -8.30
CA ILE A 13 22.82 -36.37 -8.93
C ILE A 13 22.57 -37.27 -10.14
N VAL A 14 23.00 -36.83 -11.31
CA VAL A 14 23.00 -37.65 -12.54
C VAL A 14 24.37 -38.28 -12.67
N CYS A 15 24.43 -39.60 -12.58
CA CYS A 15 25.64 -40.39 -12.78
C CYS A 15 25.81 -40.77 -14.26
N GLY A 16 27.05 -40.82 -14.74
CA GLY A 16 27.38 -41.29 -16.11
C GLY A 16 27.37 -40.21 -17.19
N VAL A 17 27.31 -38.92 -16.81
CA VAL A 17 27.38 -37.82 -17.77
C VAL A 17 28.81 -37.68 -18.29
N THR A 18 28.96 -37.50 -19.61
CA THR A 18 30.23 -37.26 -20.31
C THR A 18 30.18 -35.93 -21.04
N GLU A 19 31.33 -35.45 -21.55
CA GLU A 19 31.41 -34.17 -22.27
C GLU A 19 30.57 -34.17 -23.57
N ALA A 20 30.31 -35.34 -24.14
CA ALA A 20 29.47 -35.51 -25.33
C ALA A 20 27.96 -35.55 -25.02
N THR A 21 27.57 -35.76 -23.75
CA THR A 21 26.16 -35.85 -23.35
C THR A 21 25.50 -34.48 -23.55
N THR A 22 24.37 -34.45 -24.23
CA THR A 22 23.62 -33.22 -24.51
C THR A 22 22.70 -32.84 -23.36
N CYS A 23 22.33 -31.56 -23.24
CA CYS A 23 21.34 -31.10 -22.27
C CYS A 23 20.01 -31.83 -22.47
N GLN A 24 19.65 -32.14 -23.72
CA GLN A 24 18.48 -32.94 -24.05
C GLN A 24 18.51 -34.33 -23.40
N GLU A 25 19.62 -35.06 -23.50
CA GLU A 25 19.75 -36.39 -22.88
C GLU A 25 19.64 -36.33 -21.36
N VAL A 26 20.30 -35.36 -20.73
CA VAL A 26 20.22 -35.16 -19.27
C VAL A 26 18.80 -34.81 -18.83
N VAL A 27 18.13 -33.93 -19.57
CA VAL A 27 16.75 -33.53 -19.32
C VAL A 27 15.80 -34.73 -19.45
N ILE A 28 15.96 -35.55 -20.49
CA ILE A 28 15.14 -36.75 -20.69
C ILE A 28 15.38 -37.76 -19.56
N ALA A 29 16.64 -38.02 -19.20
CA ALA A 29 16.99 -38.95 -18.12
C ALA A 29 16.39 -38.49 -16.78
N LEU A 30 16.49 -37.20 -16.46
CA LEU A 30 15.88 -36.64 -15.26
C LEU A 30 14.36 -36.71 -15.31
N ALA A 31 13.72 -36.37 -16.43
CA ALA A 31 12.27 -36.42 -16.63
C ALA A 31 11.72 -37.85 -16.50
N GLN A 32 12.45 -38.85 -17.00
CA GLN A 32 12.13 -40.26 -16.87
C GLN A 32 12.28 -40.73 -15.41
N ALA A 33 13.36 -40.32 -14.72
CA ALA A 33 13.60 -40.68 -13.33
C ALA A 33 12.58 -40.06 -12.34
N ILE A 34 12.02 -38.89 -12.67
CA ILE A 34 10.92 -38.28 -11.90
C ILE A 34 9.53 -38.81 -12.30
N GLY A 35 9.42 -39.61 -13.37
CA GLY A 35 8.15 -40.14 -13.86
C GLY A 35 7.20 -39.09 -14.46
N ARG A 36 7.70 -37.87 -14.72
CA ARG A 36 6.91 -36.75 -15.25
C ARG A 36 7.36 -36.43 -16.66
N THR A 37 6.56 -36.81 -17.64
CA THR A 37 6.84 -36.51 -19.06
C THR A 37 6.35 -35.11 -19.41
N GLY A 38 7.19 -34.31 -20.07
CA GLY A 38 6.88 -32.92 -20.39
C GLY A 38 8.02 -32.21 -21.11
N ARG A 39 7.81 -30.95 -21.50
CA ARG A 39 8.87 -30.10 -22.05
C ARG A 39 9.64 -29.48 -20.89
N TYR A 40 10.93 -29.81 -20.80
CA TYR A 40 11.84 -29.29 -19.79
C TYR A 40 13.02 -28.59 -20.46
N THR A 41 13.57 -27.61 -19.76
CA THR A 41 14.79 -26.90 -20.12
C THR A 41 15.73 -26.90 -18.93
N LEU A 42 17.03 -26.93 -19.21
CA LEU A 42 18.08 -26.90 -18.19
C LEU A 42 18.56 -25.46 -18.08
N ILE A 43 18.55 -24.91 -16.87
CA ILE A 43 18.91 -23.52 -16.59
C ILE A 43 20.19 -23.51 -15.76
N GLU A 44 21.16 -22.71 -16.18
CA GLU A 44 22.34 -22.35 -15.41
C GLU A 44 22.06 -21.09 -14.61
N LYS A 45 22.02 -21.21 -13.29
CA LYS A 45 21.87 -20.08 -12.37
C LYS A 45 23.20 -19.77 -11.71
N TRP A 46 23.69 -18.56 -11.92
CA TRP A 46 24.84 -18.02 -11.22
C TRP A 46 24.44 -16.70 -10.55
N ARG A 47 24.42 -16.66 -9.22
CA ARG A 47 23.93 -15.52 -8.43
C ARG A 47 22.53 -15.08 -8.90
N GLU A 48 22.42 -13.88 -9.46
CA GLU A 48 21.17 -13.30 -9.99
C GLU A 48 20.98 -13.52 -11.50
N THR A 49 21.94 -14.17 -12.17
CA THR A 49 21.91 -14.40 -13.61
C THR A 49 21.40 -15.82 -13.90
N GLU A 50 20.26 -15.92 -14.59
CA GLU A 50 19.68 -17.18 -15.05
C GLU A 50 19.84 -17.29 -16.58
N ARG A 51 20.57 -18.32 -17.05
CA ARG A 51 20.77 -18.60 -18.48
C ARG A 51 20.10 -19.92 -18.85
N HIS A 52 19.26 -19.89 -19.88
CA HIS A 52 18.65 -21.09 -20.44
C HIS A 52 19.62 -21.79 -21.38
N LEU A 53 19.87 -23.08 -21.15
CA LEU A 53 20.66 -23.92 -22.05
C LEU A 53 19.81 -24.44 -23.19
N ALA A 54 20.37 -24.42 -24.40
CA ALA A 54 19.72 -25.00 -25.57
C ALA A 54 19.79 -26.53 -25.51
N PRO A 55 18.83 -27.27 -26.12
CA PRO A 55 18.80 -28.73 -26.07
C PRO A 55 20.07 -29.41 -26.63
N HIS A 56 20.71 -28.76 -27.61
CA HIS A 56 21.92 -29.24 -28.28
C HIS A 56 23.23 -28.80 -27.60
N GLU A 57 23.18 -28.01 -26.53
CA GLU A 57 24.37 -27.66 -25.75
C GLU A 57 24.73 -28.79 -24.79
N ASN A 58 25.98 -28.87 -24.35
CA ASN A 58 26.46 -29.88 -23.40
C ASN A 58 26.58 -29.25 -22.01
N PRO A 59 25.96 -29.81 -20.96
CA PRO A 59 25.95 -29.17 -19.64
C PRO A 59 27.33 -29.16 -18.99
N ILE A 60 28.17 -30.15 -19.26
CA ILE A 60 29.56 -30.19 -18.74
C ILE A 60 30.41 -29.12 -19.45
N ILE A 61 30.28 -28.97 -20.77
CA ILE A 61 31.01 -27.94 -21.52
C ILE A 61 30.55 -26.55 -21.07
N SER A 62 29.24 -26.35 -20.88
CA SER A 62 28.71 -25.06 -20.41
C SER A 62 29.14 -24.74 -18.98
N LEU A 63 29.21 -25.71 -18.07
CA LEU A 63 29.84 -25.53 -16.75
C LEU A 63 31.34 -25.22 -16.85
N ASN A 64 32.08 -25.92 -17.72
CA ASN A 64 33.51 -25.69 -17.92
C ASN A 64 33.83 -24.29 -18.47
N LYS A 65 32.90 -23.65 -19.20
CA LYS A 65 33.06 -22.23 -19.64
C LYS A 65 33.16 -21.26 -18.47
N TRP A 66 32.60 -21.60 -17.31
CA TRP A 66 32.71 -20.79 -16.09
C TRP A 66 34.03 -20.98 -15.33
N GLY A 67 34.83 -21.99 -15.71
CA GLY A 67 36.16 -22.25 -15.15
C GLY A 67 36.16 -22.38 -13.64
N GLN A 68 36.87 -21.46 -12.95
CA GLN A 68 37.00 -21.46 -11.49
C GLN A 68 35.67 -21.21 -10.76
N TYR A 69 34.68 -20.60 -11.43
CA TYR A 69 33.36 -20.32 -10.86
C TYR A 69 32.35 -21.45 -11.10
N ALA A 70 32.75 -22.56 -11.73
CA ALA A 70 31.86 -23.68 -12.02
C ALA A 70 31.26 -24.32 -10.76
N SER A 71 31.93 -24.20 -9.59
CA SER A 71 31.40 -24.67 -8.31
C SER A 71 30.18 -23.90 -7.82
N ASP A 72 30.05 -22.64 -8.22
CA ASP A 72 29.00 -21.72 -7.76
C ASP A 72 27.79 -21.69 -8.69
N VAL A 73 27.92 -22.29 -9.88
CA VAL A 73 26.83 -22.40 -10.85
C VAL A 73 25.91 -23.56 -10.48
N GLN A 74 24.62 -23.26 -10.38
CA GLN A 74 23.59 -24.26 -10.10
C GLN A 74 22.85 -24.60 -11.39
N LEU A 75 22.78 -25.89 -11.71
CA LEU A 75 21.93 -26.39 -12.78
C LEU A 75 20.53 -26.66 -12.24
N ILE A 76 19.51 -26.11 -12.86
CA ILE A 76 18.11 -26.21 -12.44
C ILE A 76 17.28 -26.75 -13.61
N LEU A 77 16.56 -27.84 -13.37
CA LEU A 77 15.60 -28.36 -14.34
C LEU A 77 14.29 -27.61 -14.19
N LYS A 78 13.93 -26.80 -15.21
CA LYS A 78 12.66 -26.08 -15.23
C LYS A 78 11.73 -26.67 -16.27
N ARG A 79 10.46 -26.82 -15.91
CA ARG A 79 9.41 -27.26 -16.82
C ARG A 79 8.89 -26.06 -17.62
N THR A 80 8.95 -26.15 -18.94
CA THR A 80 8.59 -25.06 -19.89
C THR A 80 7.29 -25.36 -20.65
N GLY A 81 6.69 -26.55 -20.50
CA GLY A 81 5.43 -26.88 -21.18
C GLY A 81 4.45 -27.71 -20.32
N PRO A 82 3.16 -27.72 -20.71
CA PRO A 82 2.13 -28.53 -20.05
C PRO A 82 2.44 -30.03 -20.27
N SER A 83 2.42 -30.83 -19.20
CA SER A 83 2.48 -32.29 -19.29
C SER A 83 1.10 -32.81 -19.69
N LEU A 84 1.06 -33.82 -20.56
CA LEU A 84 -0.21 -34.47 -20.95
C LEU A 84 -0.80 -35.36 -19.84
N SER A 85 -0.25 -35.37 -18.63
CA SER A 85 -0.55 -36.41 -17.62
C SER A 85 -0.74 -35.93 -16.17
N GLU A 86 -0.69 -34.64 -15.82
CA GLU A 86 -0.86 -34.23 -14.41
C GLU A 86 -2.08 -33.34 -14.18
N ARG A 87 -3.02 -33.86 -13.37
CA ARG A 87 -4.00 -33.07 -12.61
C ARG A 87 -3.25 -32.03 -11.75
N PRO A 88 -3.73 -30.79 -11.64
CA PRO A 88 -3.01 -29.73 -10.95
C PRO A 88 -3.09 -29.94 -9.44
N THR A 89 -1.97 -30.29 -8.80
CA THR A 89 -1.77 -30.01 -7.38
C THR A 89 -1.19 -28.62 -7.25
N SER A 90 -1.97 -27.76 -6.61
CA SER A 90 -1.66 -26.38 -6.24
C SER A 90 -0.50 -26.32 -5.25
N ASP A 91 0.71 -26.01 -5.72
CA ASP A 91 1.62 -25.13 -4.97
C ASP A 91 2.84 -24.77 -5.83
N SER A 92 2.92 -23.51 -6.25
CA SER A 92 4.18 -22.75 -6.41
C SER A 92 3.86 -21.40 -7.06
N MET A 93 4.04 -20.35 -6.26
CA MET A 93 3.89 -18.97 -6.68
C MET A 93 4.89 -18.58 -7.80
N ALA A 94 4.39 -17.73 -8.69
CA ALA A 94 5.13 -16.70 -9.44
C ALA A 94 6.28 -17.17 -10.35
N ARG A 95 5.98 -17.28 -11.65
CA ARG A 95 6.29 -16.22 -12.63
C ARG A 95 5.33 -16.40 -13.79
N ILE A 96 4.64 -15.34 -14.18
CA ILE A 96 3.88 -15.26 -15.43
C ILE A 96 4.89 -15.40 -16.59
N PRO A 97 4.74 -16.38 -17.50
CA PRO A 97 5.27 -16.25 -18.84
C PRO A 97 4.10 -16.06 -19.79
N GLU A 98 4.26 -15.09 -20.66
CA GLU A 98 3.28 -14.55 -21.57
C GLU A 98 2.38 -15.59 -22.26
N ARG A 99 1.09 -15.31 -22.15
CA ARG A 99 -0.04 -15.70 -23.01
C ARG A 99 0.38 -16.39 -24.31
N THR A 100 0.44 -17.72 -24.30
CA THR A 100 0.35 -18.50 -25.53
C THR A 100 -1.13 -18.66 -25.88
N LEU A 101 -1.57 -17.87 -26.86
CA LEU A 101 -2.82 -18.07 -27.60
C LEU A 101 -2.72 -19.41 -28.35
N TYR A 102 -3.00 -20.53 -27.70
CA TYR A 102 -3.13 -21.81 -28.41
C TYR A 102 -4.01 -22.80 -27.64
N ARG A 103 -5.30 -22.47 -27.49
CA ARG A 103 -6.34 -23.52 -27.41
C ARG A 103 -6.62 -23.97 -28.84
N GLN A 104 -6.08 -25.13 -29.20
CA GLN A 104 -6.28 -25.81 -30.48
C GLN A 104 -7.71 -26.32 -30.62
N SER A 105 -8.65 -25.45 -30.97
CA SER A 105 -9.97 -25.90 -31.42
C SER A 105 -10.62 -24.89 -32.37
N LEU A 106 -9.94 -24.55 -33.46
CA LEU A 106 -10.60 -23.89 -34.61
C LEU A 106 -10.01 -24.39 -35.93
N PRO A 107 -10.82 -24.94 -36.86
CA PRO A 107 -10.38 -25.20 -38.22
C PRO A 107 -10.27 -23.86 -39.00
N PRO A 108 -9.26 -23.69 -39.88
CA PRO A 108 -9.06 -22.44 -40.61
C PRO A 108 -9.86 -22.45 -41.92
N LEU A 109 -11.01 -21.78 -41.96
CA LEU A 109 -11.69 -21.46 -43.22
C LEU A 109 -12.14 -19.98 -43.25
N ALA A 110 -11.18 -19.11 -43.54
CA ALA A 110 -11.44 -17.77 -44.06
C ALA A 110 -10.84 -17.68 -45.47
N LYS A 111 -11.61 -18.08 -46.48
CA LYS A 111 -11.41 -17.64 -47.87
C LYS A 111 -12.76 -17.25 -48.45
N LEU A 112 -12.73 -16.15 -49.21
CA LEU A 112 -13.78 -15.55 -50.04
C LEU A 112 -14.71 -14.55 -49.34
N ARG A 113 -14.27 -13.29 -49.32
CA ARG A 113 -15.15 -12.13 -49.34
C ARG A 113 -14.95 -11.39 -50.68
N PRO A 114 -16.00 -11.09 -51.45
CA PRO A 114 -16.03 -9.88 -52.25
C PRO A 114 -16.73 -8.77 -51.47
N GLN A 115 -16.09 -7.61 -51.53
CA GLN A 115 -16.50 -6.30 -51.06
C GLN A 115 -17.77 -5.84 -51.79
N SER A 116 -18.84 -5.56 -51.05
CA SER A 116 -19.78 -4.50 -51.43
C SER A 116 -20.52 -3.97 -50.21
N ASP A 117 -20.40 -2.66 -50.05
CA ASP A 117 -21.23 -1.82 -49.20
C ASP A 117 -22.72 -2.08 -49.44
N LYS A 118 -23.47 -2.25 -48.34
CA LYS A 118 -24.54 -1.33 -47.93
C LYS A 118 -25.16 -1.83 -46.63
N SER A 119 -25.22 -0.91 -45.67
CA SER A 119 -26.12 -0.93 -44.53
C SER A 119 -27.54 -1.29 -44.98
N LEU A 120 -28.27 -2.07 -44.16
CA LEU A 120 -29.72 -1.92 -43.89
C LEU A 120 -30.21 -3.01 -42.89
N LYS A 121 -30.38 -2.55 -41.64
CA LYS A 121 -31.46 -2.89 -40.69
C LYS A 121 -31.89 -4.37 -40.51
N ARG A 122 -31.47 -4.89 -39.35
CA ARG A 122 -32.17 -5.82 -38.45
C ARG A 122 -33.69 -5.85 -38.65
N LYS A 123 -34.24 -7.03 -38.98
CA LYS A 123 -35.67 -7.32 -38.92
C LYS A 123 -35.86 -8.75 -38.41
N GLU A 124 -36.52 -8.87 -37.27
CA GLU A 124 -36.86 -10.12 -36.60
C GLU A 124 -37.76 -11.01 -37.47
N PRO A 125 -37.65 -12.35 -37.37
CA PRO A 125 -38.54 -13.26 -38.08
C PRO A 125 -39.96 -13.24 -37.47
N LYS A 126 -40.91 -12.67 -38.21
CA LYS A 126 -42.35 -12.83 -37.94
C LYS A 126 -42.73 -14.30 -38.14
N ARG A 127 -43.08 -14.96 -37.03
CA ARG A 127 -43.79 -16.24 -36.98
C ARG A 127 -44.94 -16.25 -38.00
N LYS A 128 -44.90 -17.18 -38.95
CA LYS A 128 -46.06 -17.61 -39.73
C LYS A 128 -46.32 -19.08 -39.39
N SER A 129 -47.09 -19.30 -38.33
CA SER A 129 -47.77 -20.59 -38.13
C SER A 129 -48.98 -20.62 -39.06
N LEU A 130 -48.84 -21.26 -40.22
CA LEU A 130 -49.97 -21.68 -41.03
C LEU A 130 -50.23 -23.15 -40.75
N THR A 131 -50.96 -23.41 -39.67
CA THR A 131 -51.51 -24.72 -39.34
C THR A 131 -52.76 -24.92 -40.21
N PHE A 132 -52.65 -25.71 -41.27
CA PHE A 132 -53.81 -26.11 -42.06
C PHE A 132 -54.51 -27.26 -41.34
N THR A 133 -55.50 -26.94 -40.50
CA THR A 133 -56.51 -27.93 -40.07
C THR A 133 -57.56 -28.05 -41.17
N GLY A 134 -57.24 -28.85 -42.19
CA GLY A 134 -58.18 -29.24 -43.23
C GLY A 134 -59.11 -30.33 -42.72
N GLY A 135 -60.29 -29.93 -42.21
CA GLY A 135 -61.31 -30.83 -41.71
C GLY A 135 -61.87 -31.76 -42.79
N ALA A 136 -61.99 -33.03 -42.44
CA ALA A 136 -62.74 -34.04 -43.18
C ALA A 136 -64.21 -33.62 -43.33
N LYS A 137 -64.65 -33.39 -44.56
CA LYS A 137 -66.08 -33.28 -44.92
C LYS A 137 -66.32 -33.95 -46.27
N GLY A 138 -67.25 -34.92 -46.26
CA GLY A 138 -68.08 -35.21 -47.42
C GLY A 138 -67.67 -36.37 -48.32
N LEU A 139 -67.45 -37.57 -47.78
CA LEU A 139 -67.50 -38.81 -48.56
C LEU A 139 -68.65 -39.70 -48.03
N MET A 140 -69.84 -39.12 -47.96
CA MET A 140 -71.11 -39.82 -47.68
C MET A 140 -72.26 -39.30 -48.56
N ASP A 141 -71.96 -38.88 -49.80
CA ASP A 141 -73.00 -38.45 -50.77
C ASP A 141 -72.97 -39.23 -52.09
N ILE A 142 -72.14 -40.28 -52.21
CA ILE A 142 -72.02 -41.07 -53.46
C ILE A 142 -72.86 -42.36 -53.41
N PHE A 143 -73.29 -42.81 -52.23
CA PHE A 143 -74.11 -44.01 -52.06
C PHE A 143 -75.45 -43.67 -51.40
N GLY A 144 -76.33 -43.00 -52.16
CA GLY A 144 -77.65 -42.60 -51.70
C GLY A 144 -78.70 -42.69 -52.79
N LYS A 145 -79.63 -43.63 -52.59
CA LYS A 145 -80.96 -43.79 -53.20
C LYS A 145 -81.07 -44.61 -54.49
N GLY A 146 -81.48 -45.85 -54.26
CA GLY A 146 -82.25 -46.62 -55.21
C GLY A 146 -83.58 -45.95 -55.60
N LYS A 147 -83.99 -46.24 -56.82
CA LYS A 147 -85.36 -46.11 -57.31
C LYS A 147 -85.69 -47.40 -58.05
N GLU A 148 -86.39 -48.27 -57.33
CA GLU A 148 -87.27 -49.30 -57.90
C GLU A 148 -88.27 -48.59 -58.82
N ALA A 149 -88.33 -49.03 -60.08
CA ALA A 149 -89.39 -48.68 -61.01
C ALA A 149 -90.07 -49.99 -61.43
N GLU A 150 -91.23 -50.23 -60.80
CA GLU A 150 -92.20 -51.22 -61.24
C GLU A 150 -92.56 -51.00 -62.72
N GLY A 151 -92.26 -52.00 -63.54
CA GLY A 151 -92.79 -52.16 -64.88
C GLY A 151 -93.66 -53.41 -64.95
N LYS A 152 -94.96 -53.24 -64.67
CA LYS A 152 -96.02 -54.25 -64.88
C LYS A 152 -95.95 -54.80 -66.31
N HIS A 153 -95.70 -56.10 -66.48
CA HIS A 153 -96.19 -56.83 -67.65
C HIS A 153 -96.89 -58.12 -67.23
N LYS A 154 -98.15 -58.18 -67.67
CA LYS A 154 -99.18 -59.21 -67.49
C LYS A 154 -98.64 -60.63 -67.71
N ALA A 155 -99.01 -61.51 -66.78
CA ALA A 155 -99.14 -62.93 -67.06
C ALA A 155 -100.18 -63.14 -68.17
N LEU A 156 -99.73 -63.67 -69.31
CA LEU A 156 -100.58 -64.37 -70.27
C LEU A 156 -100.00 -65.76 -70.47
N ASN A 157 -100.77 -66.72 -69.98
CA ASN A 157 -100.62 -68.15 -70.17
C ASN A 157 -100.89 -68.47 -71.65
N GLY A 158 -99.97 -69.15 -72.33
CA GLY A 158 -100.11 -69.53 -73.74
C GLY A 158 -98.97 -70.45 -74.20
N ASN A 159 -99.22 -71.75 -74.15
CA ASN A 159 -98.33 -72.84 -74.58
C ASN A 159 -97.73 -72.64 -75.99
N SER A 160 -96.39 -72.55 -76.11
CA SER A 160 -95.63 -72.98 -77.29
C SER A 160 -94.11 -73.02 -77.00
N PRO A 161 -93.42 -74.19 -77.11
CA PRO A 161 -92.00 -74.31 -76.78
C PRO A 161 -91.05 -73.64 -77.80
N ARG A 162 -91.57 -73.05 -78.88
CA ARG A 162 -90.76 -72.33 -79.90
C ARG A 162 -90.63 -70.83 -79.66
N ALA A 163 -91.55 -70.18 -78.94
CA ALA A 163 -91.49 -68.74 -78.67
C ALA A 163 -90.51 -68.40 -77.53
N GLY A 164 -90.49 -69.21 -76.46
CA GLY A 164 -89.58 -69.02 -75.33
C GLY A 164 -88.09 -69.17 -75.69
N THR A 165 -87.76 -70.02 -76.67
CA THR A 165 -86.39 -70.17 -77.17
C THR A 165 -85.92 -68.94 -77.94
N GLU A 166 -86.81 -68.28 -78.67
CA GLU A 166 -86.50 -67.05 -79.42
C GLU A 166 -86.36 -65.84 -78.46
N GLU A 167 -87.21 -65.76 -77.44
CA GLU A 167 -87.11 -64.76 -76.38
C GLU A 167 -85.83 -64.92 -75.54
N LEU A 168 -85.46 -66.16 -75.19
CA LEU A 168 -84.20 -66.47 -74.52
C LEU A 168 -83.00 -66.10 -75.40
N CYS A 169 -83.05 -66.40 -76.71
CA CYS A 169 -82.00 -65.98 -77.65
C CYS A 169 -81.87 -64.46 -77.74
N ARG A 170 -82.99 -63.72 -77.74
CA ARG A 170 -82.99 -62.25 -77.69
C ARG A 170 -82.42 -61.73 -76.37
N LEU A 171 -82.78 -62.35 -75.25
CA LEU A 171 -82.26 -62.00 -73.93
C LEU A 171 -80.76 -62.25 -73.82
N VAL A 172 -80.26 -63.37 -74.35
CA VAL A 172 -78.82 -63.68 -74.40
C VAL A 172 -78.07 -62.69 -75.29
N LYS A 173 -78.65 -62.27 -76.42
CA LYS A 173 -78.06 -61.19 -77.25
C LYS A 173 -78.00 -59.87 -76.48
N LEU A 174 -79.10 -59.48 -75.84
CA LEU A 174 -79.16 -58.26 -75.02
C LEU A 174 -78.20 -58.32 -73.83
N GLN A 175 -78.06 -59.48 -73.19
CA GLN A 175 -77.08 -59.71 -72.12
C GLN A 175 -75.65 -59.62 -72.64
N LYS A 176 -75.34 -60.21 -73.81
CA LYS A 176 -74.03 -60.07 -74.45
C LYS A 176 -73.71 -58.62 -74.80
N GLU A 177 -74.66 -57.87 -75.36
CA GLU A 177 -74.49 -56.45 -75.68
C GLU A 177 -74.30 -55.60 -74.41
N LYS A 178 -75.05 -55.88 -73.35
CA LYS A 178 -74.90 -55.21 -72.05
C LYS A 178 -73.54 -55.52 -71.41
N LEU A 179 -73.08 -56.76 -71.51
CA LEU A 179 -71.79 -57.19 -70.98
C LEU A 179 -70.65 -56.53 -71.77
N GLN A 180 -70.73 -56.48 -73.10
CA GLN A 180 -69.80 -55.73 -73.96
C GLN A 180 -69.80 -54.22 -73.66
N ALA A 181 -70.96 -53.63 -73.32
CA ALA A 181 -71.01 -52.23 -72.93
C ALA A 181 -70.37 -51.97 -71.57
N LEU A 182 -70.49 -52.91 -70.62
CA LEU A 182 -69.82 -52.85 -69.33
C LEU A 182 -68.31 -53.08 -69.48
N GLU A 183 -67.88 -54.03 -70.31
CA GLU A 183 -66.47 -54.26 -70.66
C GLU A 183 -65.85 -52.99 -71.23
N ARG A 184 -66.47 -52.36 -72.24
CA ARG A 184 -66.00 -51.08 -72.81
C ARG A 184 -65.92 -49.94 -71.80
N ARG A 185 -66.86 -49.86 -70.85
CA ARG A 185 -66.81 -48.87 -69.77
C ARG A 185 -65.69 -49.17 -68.77
N LEU A 186 -65.47 -50.44 -68.47
CA LEU A 186 -64.41 -50.89 -67.57
C LEU A 186 -63.05 -50.62 -68.20
N GLU A 187 -62.88 -50.91 -69.49
CA GLU A 187 -61.71 -50.54 -70.29
C GLU A 187 -61.46 -49.02 -70.30
N SER A 188 -62.51 -48.21 -70.39
CA SER A 188 -62.40 -46.74 -70.30
C SER A 188 -61.93 -46.28 -68.92
N HIS A 189 -62.49 -46.85 -67.84
CA HIS A 189 -62.06 -46.51 -66.48
C HIS A 189 -60.65 -47.04 -66.18
N GLU A 190 -60.27 -48.21 -66.70
CA GLU A 190 -58.90 -48.72 -66.62
C GLU A 190 -57.93 -47.81 -67.37
N ALA A 191 -58.31 -47.30 -68.55
CA ALA A 191 -57.51 -46.33 -69.29
C ALA A 191 -57.37 -45.00 -68.52
N GLU A 192 -58.46 -44.49 -67.91
CA GLU A 192 -58.41 -43.31 -67.04
C GLU A 192 -57.49 -43.54 -65.84
N LEU A 193 -57.59 -44.69 -65.16
CA LEU A 193 -56.72 -45.03 -64.04
C LEU A 193 -55.25 -45.13 -64.46
N ARG A 194 -54.95 -45.69 -65.64
CA ARG A 194 -53.59 -45.72 -66.20
C ARG A 194 -53.08 -44.30 -66.48
N LEU A 195 -53.90 -43.42 -67.05
CA LEU A 195 -53.53 -42.02 -67.29
C LEU A 195 -53.29 -41.24 -65.99
N TRP A 196 -54.12 -41.46 -64.96
CA TRP A 196 -53.89 -40.88 -63.64
C TRP A 196 -52.63 -41.44 -62.97
N ALA A 197 -52.34 -42.73 -63.14
CA ALA A 197 -51.12 -43.36 -62.65
C ALA A 197 -49.87 -42.83 -63.37
N GLU A 198 -49.91 -42.62 -64.69
CA GLU A 198 -48.82 -42.01 -65.46
C GLU A 198 -48.64 -40.53 -65.11
N LYS A 199 -49.74 -39.77 -64.98
CA LYS A 199 -49.72 -38.36 -64.59
C LYS A 199 -49.22 -38.15 -63.15
N ASN A 200 -49.59 -39.04 -62.22
CA ASN A 200 -49.10 -39.02 -60.85
C ASN A 200 -47.75 -39.71 -60.70
N GLY A 201 -47.31 -40.56 -61.62
CA GLY A 201 -46.00 -41.21 -61.58
C GLY A 201 -44.86 -40.18 -61.64
N GLY A 202 -45.03 -39.10 -62.41
CA GLY A 202 -44.09 -37.98 -62.40
C GLY A 202 -44.21 -37.07 -61.15
N GLY A 203 -45.41 -36.91 -60.61
CA GLY A 203 -45.66 -36.09 -59.42
C GLY A 203 -45.24 -36.75 -58.10
N ALA A 204 -45.42 -38.06 -57.97
CA ALA A 204 -44.99 -38.85 -56.82
C ALA A 204 -43.46 -38.91 -56.74
N CYS A 205 -42.77 -39.15 -57.87
CA CYS A 205 -41.31 -39.08 -57.91
C CYS A 205 -40.78 -37.67 -57.57
N GLY A 206 -41.40 -36.60 -58.07
CA GLY A 206 -41.00 -35.23 -57.74
C GLY A 206 -41.24 -34.86 -56.27
N LEU A 207 -42.33 -35.36 -55.66
CA LEU A 207 -42.60 -35.19 -54.23
C LEU A 207 -41.62 -35.99 -53.38
N GLU A 208 -41.26 -37.21 -53.77
CA GLU A 208 -40.25 -38.02 -53.09
C GLU A 208 -38.86 -37.36 -53.15
N GLU A 209 -38.46 -36.83 -54.31
CA GLU A 209 -37.24 -36.05 -54.48
C GLU A 209 -37.27 -34.76 -53.63
N GLU A 210 -38.43 -34.09 -53.57
CA GLU A 210 -38.60 -32.90 -52.75
C GLU A 210 -38.54 -33.22 -51.25
N VAL A 211 -39.14 -34.33 -50.81
CA VAL A 211 -39.02 -34.85 -49.43
C VAL A 211 -37.56 -35.15 -49.12
N LEU A 212 -36.84 -35.85 -50.00
CA LEU A 212 -35.43 -36.17 -49.78
C LEU A 212 -34.55 -34.91 -49.70
N ARG A 213 -34.82 -33.90 -50.53
CA ARG A 213 -34.15 -32.59 -50.46
C ARG A 213 -34.45 -31.87 -49.15
N LEU A 214 -35.69 -31.92 -48.68
CA LEU A 214 -36.08 -31.33 -47.40
C LEU A 214 -35.44 -32.06 -46.23
N GLU A 215 -35.40 -33.39 -46.24
CA GLU A 215 -34.71 -34.21 -45.23
C GLU A 215 -33.22 -33.88 -45.17
N GLN A 216 -32.54 -33.75 -46.31
CA GLN A 216 -31.14 -33.32 -46.35
C GLN A 216 -30.95 -31.92 -45.76
N ARG A 217 -31.91 -31.01 -45.98
CA ARG A 217 -31.87 -29.67 -45.39
C ARG A 217 -32.17 -29.71 -43.89
N VAL A 218 -33.09 -30.55 -43.43
CA VAL A 218 -33.35 -30.76 -42.00
C VAL A 218 -32.10 -31.29 -41.32
N LYS A 219 -31.43 -32.31 -41.88
CA LYS A 219 -30.16 -32.82 -41.34
C LYS A 219 -29.06 -31.76 -41.28
N LYS A 220 -28.95 -30.88 -42.29
CA LYS A 220 -28.01 -29.76 -42.25
C LYS A 220 -28.36 -28.76 -41.14
N ASN A 221 -29.64 -28.38 -41.05
CA ASN A 221 -30.11 -27.49 -40.01
C ASN A 221 -29.93 -28.10 -38.61
N GLU A 222 -30.11 -29.41 -38.44
CA GLU A 222 -29.84 -30.12 -37.18
C GLU A 222 -28.39 -29.97 -36.77
N VAL A 223 -27.45 -30.20 -37.69
CA VAL A 223 -26.01 -30.01 -37.42
C VAL A 223 -25.68 -28.54 -37.12
N GLU A 224 -26.26 -27.59 -37.86
CA GLU A 224 -26.09 -26.15 -37.60
C GLU A 224 -26.58 -25.76 -36.21
N ILE A 225 -27.73 -26.32 -35.76
CA ILE A 225 -28.26 -26.10 -34.40
C ILE A 225 -27.32 -26.70 -33.34
N GLU A 226 -26.84 -27.94 -33.55
CA GLU A 226 -25.90 -28.58 -32.63
C GLU A 226 -24.59 -27.78 -32.49
N GLU A 227 -24.09 -27.21 -33.61
CA GLU A 227 -22.93 -26.32 -33.61
C GLU A 227 -23.22 -25.01 -32.86
N GLU A 228 -24.37 -24.38 -33.09
CA GLU A 228 -24.79 -23.18 -32.37
C GLU A 228 -24.89 -23.45 -30.86
N GLU A 229 -25.54 -24.55 -30.44
CA GLU A 229 -25.64 -24.96 -29.04
C GLU A 229 -24.26 -25.20 -28.42
N PHE A 230 -23.33 -25.82 -29.16
CA PHE A 230 -21.95 -25.99 -28.71
C PHE A 230 -21.26 -24.63 -28.46
N TRP A 231 -21.40 -23.68 -29.38
CA TRP A 231 -20.81 -22.35 -29.23
C TRP A 231 -21.46 -21.54 -28.12
N GLU A 232 -22.78 -21.68 -27.91
CA GLU A 232 -23.48 -21.07 -26.77
C GLU A 232 -22.95 -21.61 -25.43
N ASN A 233 -22.73 -22.92 -25.34
CA ASN A 233 -22.15 -23.55 -24.16
C ASN A 233 -20.71 -23.09 -23.90
N GLU A 234 -19.85 -23.08 -24.92
CA GLU A 234 -18.46 -22.59 -24.79
C GLU A 234 -18.44 -21.11 -24.41
N LEU A 235 -19.32 -20.29 -24.99
CA LEU A 235 -19.44 -18.89 -24.64
C LEU A 235 -19.87 -18.71 -23.18
N GLN A 236 -20.81 -19.52 -22.69
CA GLN A 236 -21.26 -19.47 -21.29
C GLN A 236 -20.11 -19.84 -20.34
N ILE A 237 -19.36 -20.90 -20.64
CA ILE A 237 -18.19 -21.31 -19.85
C ILE A 237 -17.16 -20.18 -19.81
N GLU A 238 -16.87 -19.55 -20.95
CA GLU A 238 -15.93 -18.42 -20.99
C GLU A 238 -16.44 -17.21 -20.21
N GLN A 239 -17.74 -16.91 -20.23
CA GLN A 239 -18.32 -15.84 -19.40
C GLN A 239 -18.18 -16.13 -17.91
N GLU A 240 -18.40 -17.38 -17.48
CA GLU A 240 -18.23 -17.81 -16.08
C GLU A 240 -16.74 -17.74 -15.67
N ASN A 241 -15.84 -18.22 -16.52
CA ASN A 241 -14.38 -18.11 -16.31
C ASN A 241 -13.96 -16.64 -16.19
N GLU A 242 -14.47 -15.77 -17.06
CA GLU A 242 -14.17 -14.35 -17.03
C GLU A 242 -14.69 -13.70 -15.75
N LYS A 243 -15.88 -14.07 -15.27
CA LYS A 243 -16.41 -13.62 -13.96
C LYS A 243 -15.50 -14.08 -12.82
N GLN A 244 -15.12 -15.34 -12.77
CA GLN A 244 -14.21 -15.87 -11.74
C GLN A 244 -12.85 -15.16 -11.74
N LEU A 245 -12.27 -14.91 -12.92
CA LEU A 245 -11.03 -14.16 -13.05
C LEU A 245 -11.18 -12.70 -12.59
N ARG A 246 -12.32 -12.07 -12.89
CA ARG A 246 -12.61 -10.71 -12.39
C ARG A 246 -12.74 -10.68 -10.86
N GLU A 247 -13.41 -11.64 -10.26
CA GLU A 247 -13.53 -11.78 -8.80
C GLU A 247 -12.16 -12.00 -8.16
N GLN A 248 -11.34 -12.90 -8.68
CA GLN A 248 -9.97 -13.12 -8.22
C GLN A 248 -9.11 -11.86 -8.32
N LEU A 249 -9.25 -11.08 -9.41
CA LEU A 249 -8.56 -9.80 -9.56
C LEU A 249 -9.04 -8.77 -8.54
N GLN A 250 -10.34 -8.71 -8.25
CA GLN A 250 -10.89 -7.83 -7.22
C GLN A 250 -10.39 -8.21 -5.82
N ASP A 251 -10.33 -9.51 -5.52
CA ASP A 251 -9.80 -10.02 -4.26
C ASP A 251 -8.32 -9.70 -4.08
N MET A 252 -7.52 -9.90 -5.13
CA MET A 252 -6.11 -9.51 -5.11
C MET A 252 -5.94 -8.01 -4.95
N ARG A 253 -6.74 -7.18 -5.62
CA ARG A 253 -6.72 -5.72 -5.45
C ARG A 253 -7.08 -5.31 -4.03
N ARG A 254 -8.10 -5.93 -3.43
CA ARG A 254 -8.50 -5.70 -2.03
C ARG A 254 -7.39 -6.09 -1.06
N ARG A 255 -6.75 -7.25 -1.24
CA ARG A 255 -5.58 -7.65 -0.44
C ARG A 255 -4.41 -6.68 -0.59
N ILE A 256 -4.16 -6.16 -1.78
CA ILE A 256 -3.13 -5.12 -2.02
C ILE A 256 -3.49 -3.84 -1.25
N GLN A 257 -4.73 -3.37 -1.33
CA GLN A 257 -5.20 -2.18 -0.59
C GLN A 257 -5.10 -2.39 0.94
N GLU A 258 -5.41 -3.57 1.44
CA GLU A 258 -5.21 -3.92 2.86
C GLU A 258 -3.73 -3.89 3.25
N CYS A 259 -2.84 -4.37 2.40
CA CYS A 259 -1.39 -4.28 2.61
C CYS A 259 -0.89 -2.82 2.56
N GLU A 260 -1.37 -2.02 1.61
CA GLU A 260 -1.08 -0.59 1.50
C GLU A 260 -1.53 0.17 2.76
N GLY A 261 -2.73 -0.14 3.27
CA GLY A 261 -3.23 0.41 4.53
C GLY A 261 -2.34 0.07 5.72
N LYS A 262 -1.96 -1.21 5.88
CA LYS A 262 -1.02 -1.63 6.94
C LYS A 262 0.35 -0.96 6.81
N LEU A 263 0.85 -0.79 5.59
CA LEU A 263 2.10 -0.05 5.35
C LEU A 263 1.98 1.41 5.76
N ALA A 264 0.86 2.08 5.44
CA ALA A 264 0.60 3.45 5.86
C ALA A 264 0.53 3.57 7.39
N GLU A 265 -0.09 2.61 8.08
CA GLU A 265 -0.11 2.55 9.55
C GLU A 265 1.30 2.40 10.13
N TYR A 266 2.13 1.52 9.56
CA TYR A 266 3.52 1.37 9.99
C TYR A 266 4.35 2.62 9.73
N LEU A 267 4.17 3.29 8.58
CA LEU A 267 4.81 4.56 8.29
C LEU A 267 4.40 5.66 9.28
N ALA A 268 3.10 5.77 9.59
CA ALA A 268 2.62 6.73 10.58
C ALA A 268 3.19 6.43 11.98
N LYS A 269 3.32 5.14 12.34
CA LYS A 269 3.94 4.72 13.60
C LYS A 269 5.43 5.09 13.65
N ILE A 270 6.17 4.87 12.56
CA ILE A 270 7.57 5.25 12.45
C ILE A 270 7.72 6.77 12.57
N GLN A 271 6.94 7.55 11.81
CA GLN A 271 6.94 9.01 11.89
C GLN A 271 6.61 9.52 13.30
N GLY A 272 5.65 8.88 13.99
CA GLY A 272 5.34 9.19 15.39
C GLY A 272 6.50 8.91 16.34
N MET A 273 7.22 7.80 16.13
CA MET A 273 8.43 7.49 16.90
C MET A 273 9.57 8.45 16.59
N GLU A 274 9.79 8.80 15.31
CA GLU A 274 10.80 9.76 14.87
C GLU A 274 10.54 11.14 15.48
N ALA A 275 9.31 11.65 15.40
CA ALA A 275 8.91 12.90 16.04
C ALA A 275 9.10 12.85 17.57
N GLY A 276 8.82 11.70 18.20
CA GLY A 276 9.09 11.48 19.62
C GLY A 276 10.59 11.56 19.97
N ILE A 277 11.44 10.91 19.17
CA ILE A 277 12.90 10.95 19.34
C ILE A 277 13.44 12.37 19.11
N GLU A 278 12.94 13.08 18.10
CA GLU A 278 13.32 14.47 17.83
C GLU A 278 12.93 15.41 18.98
N ALA A 279 11.72 15.24 19.55
CA ALA A 279 11.29 15.99 20.71
C ALA A 279 12.14 15.69 21.95
N GLU A 280 12.49 14.41 22.18
CA GLU A 280 13.38 14.00 23.28
C GLU A 280 14.78 14.58 23.11
N LYS A 281 15.34 14.56 21.89
CA LYS A 281 16.63 15.20 21.58
C LYS A 281 16.61 16.69 21.85
N LEU A 282 15.57 17.41 21.39
CA LEU A 282 15.46 18.84 21.64
C LEU A 282 15.33 19.14 23.14
N GLN A 283 14.58 18.30 23.87
CA GLN A 283 14.48 18.42 25.33
C GLN A 283 15.83 18.17 26.01
N GLN A 284 16.60 17.19 25.53
CA GLN A 284 17.94 16.92 26.03
C GLN A 284 18.89 18.09 25.75
N GLU A 285 18.90 18.64 24.53
CA GLU A 285 19.69 19.84 24.20
C GLU A 285 19.29 21.04 25.07
N MET A 286 17.99 21.23 25.33
CA MET A 286 17.52 22.27 26.26
C MET A 286 17.99 22.02 27.71
N GLN A 287 18.04 20.78 28.16
CA GLN A 287 18.56 20.44 29.48
C GLN A 287 20.08 20.61 29.56
N GLU A 288 20.80 20.23 28.52
CA GLU A 288 22.26 20.39 28.43
C GLU A 288 22.64 21.87 28.39
N THR A 289 21.95 22.69 27.59
CA THR A 289 22.15 24.15 27.58
C THR A 289 21.84 24.77 28.93
N GLN A 290 20.76 24.37 29.60
CA GLN A 290 20.46 24.80 30.97
C GLN A 290 21.53 24.35 31.97
N GLN A 291 22.08 23.13 31.85
CA GLN A 291 23.17 22.67 32.70
C GLN A 291 24.45 23.46 32.47
N VAL A 292 24.80 23.77 31.23
CA VAL A 292 25.95 24.62 30.90
C VAL A 292 25.75 26.02 31.47
N ASP A 293 24.56 26.60 31.34
CA ASP A 293 24.23 27.89 31.95
C ASP A 293 24.33 27.84 33.49
N GLU A 294 23.83 26.76 34.11
CA GLU A 294 23.98 26.53 35.54
C GLU A 294 25.44 26.39 35.97
N GLU A 295 26.26 25.66 35.21
CA GLU A 295 27.69 25.49 35.46
C GLU A 295 28.44 26.82 35.31
N GLU A 296 28.11 27.63 34.29
CA GLU A 296 28.64 28.97 34.13
C GLU A 296 28.28 29.86 35.31
N VAL A 297 27.03 29.83 35.76
CA VAL A 297 26.58 30.58 36.94
C VAL A 297 27.32 30.11 38.19
N LYS A 298 27.48 28.79 38.40
CA LYS A 298 28.28 28.23 39.49
C LYS A 298 29.74 28.68 39.41
N ALA A 299 30.33 28.71 38.22
CA ALA A 299 31.70 29.19 38.01
C ALA A 299 31.83 30.70 38.32
N LYS A 300 30.87 31.52 37.89
CA LYS A 300 30.79 32.95 38.21
C LYS A 300 30.66 33.17 39.72
N ILE A 301 29.83 32.39 40.40
CA ILE A 301 29.69 32.40 41.88
C ILE A 301 31.02 32.02 42.55
N LEU A 302 31.68 30.96 42.11
CA LEU A 302 32.98 30.55 42.67
C LEU A 302 34.06 31.62 42.47
N LYS A 303 34.08 32.29 41.32
CA LYS A 303 34.98 33.43 41.08
C LYS A 303 34.72 34.58 42.05
N ALA A 304 33.45 34.98 42.20
CA ALA A 304 33.05 36.02 43.14
C ALA A 304 33.39 35.64 44.60
N LYS A 305 33.22 34.38 45.00
CA LYS A 305 33.64 33.89 46.32
C LYS A 305 35.15 34.05 46.54
N ARG A 306 35.99 33.65 45.58
CA ARG A 306 37.46 33.81 45.69
C ARG A 306 37.86 35.30 45.76
N GLU A 307 37.21 36.15 44.98
CA GLU A 307 37.43 37.60 45.03
C GLU A 307 37.04 38.17 46.40
N LEU A 308 35.89 37.78 46.94
CA LEU A 308 35.45 38.16 48.29
C LEU A 308 36.43 37.68 49.37
N GLU A 309 36.93 36.45 49.30
CA GLU A 309 37.94 35.92 50.22
C GLU A 309 39.24 36.71 50.15
N SER A 310 39.70 37.06 48.95
CA SER A 310 40.89 37.88 48.76
C SER A 310 40.71 39.30 49.32
N GLN A 311 39.52 39.88 49.17
CA GLN A 311 39.15 41.17 49.77
C GLN A 311 39.04 41.06 51.29
N ALA A 312 38.49 39.97 51.82
CA ALA A 312 38.44 39.69 53.26
C ALA A 312 39.86 39.57 53.85
N GLN A 313 40.77 38.90 53.14
CA GLN A 313 42.18 38.86 53.55
C GLN A 313 42.85 40.24 53.47
N HIS A 314 42.56 41.03 52.43
CA HIS A 314 43.11 42.38 52.30
C HIS A 314 42.59 43.32 53.40
N THR A 315 41.29 43.30 53.69
CA THR A 315 40.67 44.06 54.78
C THR A 315 41.23 43.62 56.14
N ALA A 316 41.40 42.32 56.39
CA ALA A 316 42.05 41.84 57.62
C ALA A 316 43.50 42.33 57.76
N ARG A 317 44.27 42.38 56.66
CA ARG A 317 45.63 42.97 56.67
C ARG A 317 45.59 44.46 56.98
N LEU A 318 44.68 45.20 56.35
CA LEU A 318 44.48 46.63 56.63
C LEU A 318 44.06 46.85 58.09
N GLU A 319 43.13 46.08 58.63
CA GLU A 319 42.74 46.14 60.04
C GLU A 319 43.93 45.88 60.97
N SER A 320 44.77 44.90 60.68
CA SER A 320 45.98 44.64 61.48
C SER A 320 46.96 45.81 61.45
N SER A 321 47.08 46.49 60.30
CA SER A 321 47.89 47.70 60.13
C SER A 321 47.29 48.89 60.88
N CYS A 322 45.97 49.12 60.74
CA CYS A 322 45.24 50.13 61.50
C CYS A 322 45.41 49.91 63.01
N ARG A 323 45.26 48.68 63.51
CA ARG A 323 45.51 48.33 64.92
C ARG A 323 46.96 48.56 65.35
N ALA A 324 47.93 48.42 64.45
CA ALA A 324 49.33 48.73 64.75
C ALA A 324 49.58 50.24 64.86
N VAL A 325 48.97 51.02 63.97
CA VAL A 325 49.00 52.49 64.00
C VAL A 325 48.25 53.02 65.22
N GLU A 326 47.10 52.45 65.59
CA GLU A 326 46.38 52.80 66.82
C GLU A 326 47.25 52.57 68.07
N ARG A 327 47.99 51.45 68.12
CA ARG A 327 48.94 51.18 69.22
C ARG A 327 50.09 52.18 69.25
N SER A 328 50.71 52.49 68.09
CA SER A 328 51.82 53.44 68.03
C SER A 328 51.37 54.87 68.38
N LEU A 329 50.18 55.26 67.92
CA LEU A 329 49.51 56.49 68.32
C LEU A 329 49.28 56.52 69.83
N GLY A 330 48.72 55.45 70.42
CA GLY A 330 48.54 55.34 71.86
C GLY A 330 49.84 55.38 72.67
N HIS A 331 50.96 54.92 72.13
CA HIS A 331 52.28 55.11 72.73
C HIS A 331 52.78 56.57 72.60
N ALA A 332 52.58 57.21 71.45
CA ALA A 332 52.93 58.61 71.24
C ALA A 332 52.11 59.53 72.16
N THR A 333 50.80 59.28 72.31
CA THR A 333 49.93 60.02 73.24
C THR A 333 50.39 59.87 74.68
N ARG A 334 50.77 58.67 75.13
CA ARG A 334 51.33 58.46 76.48
C ARG A 334 52.64 59.22 76.70
N ARG A 335 53.57 59.17 75.74
CA ARG A 335 54.82 59.96 75.82
C ARG A 335 54.54 61.47 75.83
N LEU A 336 53.54 61.91 75.08
CA LEU A 336 53.14 63.32 75.06
C LEU A 336 52.58 63.73 76.44
N GLN A 337 51.75 62.89 77.06
CA GLN A 337 51.28 63.11 78.44
C GLN A 337 52.42 63.12 79.47
N GLU A 338 53.39 62.21 79.37
CA GLU A 338 54.59 62.21 80.23
C GLU A 338 55.38 63.52 80.05
N LYS A 339 55.58 63.98 78.81
CA LYS A 339 56.24 65.26 78.52
C LYS A 339 55.43 66.46 79.00
N GLU A 340 54.11 66.44 78.91
CA GLU A 340 53.25 67.45 79.52
C GLU A 340 53.43 67.50 81.03
N GLN A 341 53.47 66.34 81.72
CA GLN A 341 53.73 66.27 83.15
C GLN A 341 55.13 66.77 83.53
N GLU A 342 56.17 66.41 82.75
CA GLU A 342 57.52 66.96 82.92
C GLU A 342 57.54 68.48 82.73
N LEU A 343 56.84 69.00 81.70
CA LEU A 343 56.72 70.45 81.48
C LEU A 343 55.98 71.13 82.62
N GLU A 344 54.93 70.51 83.17
CA GLU A 344 54.25 71.01 84.37
C GLU A 344 55.18 71.02 85.58
N GLN A 345 56.02 69.99 85.78
CA GLN A 345 57.02 69.94 86.85
C GLN A 345 58.09 71.02 86.67
N LEU A 346 58.69 71.14 85.49
CA LEU A 346 59.64 72.21 85.17
C LEU A 346 59.01 73.59 85.29
N THR A 347 57.72 73.74 84.96
CA THR A 347 57.00 75.00 85.18
C THR A 347 56.84 75.29 86.67
N LYS A 348 56.57 74.27 87.50
CA LYS A 348 56.53 74.41 88.97
C LYS A 348 57.92 74.77 89.51
N GLU A 349 58.98 74.11 89.07
CA GLU A 349 60.37 74.41 89.43
C GLU A 349 60.79 75.81 88.96
N LEU A 350 60.46 76.21 87.73
CA LEU A 350 60.73 77.55 87.22
C LEU A 350 59.98 78.60 88.04
N ARG A 351 58.72 78.35 88.42
CA ARG A 351 57.98 79.23 89.34
C ARG A 351 58.68 79.28 90.71
N GLN A 352 59.17 78.15 91.22
CA GLN A 352 59.88 78.07 92.48
C GLN A 352 61.23 78.82 92.44
N VAL A 353 62.03 78.65 91.38
CA VAL A 353 63.29 79.36 91.17
C VAL A 353 63.04 80.83 90.94
N ASN A 354 62.04 81.21 90.14
CA ASN A 354 61.63 82.62 90.00
C ASN A 354 61.20 83.23 91.34
N LEU A 355 60.47 82.48 92.16
CA LEU A 355 60.11 82.89 93.52
C LEU A 355 61.36 83.03 94.41
N GLN A 356 62.30 82.10 94.31
CA GLN A 356 63.56 82.12 95.07
C GLN A 356 64.47 83.27 94.63
N GLN A 357 64.54 83.55 93.33
CA GLN A 357 65.24 84.69 92.74
C GLN A 357 64.56 85.99 93.14
N PHE A 358 63.22 86.03 93.20
CA PHE A 358 62.49 87.16 93.76
C PHE A 358 62.86 87.39 95.22
N ILE A 359 62.91 86.34 96.05
CA ILE A 359 63.35 86.43 97.46
C ILE A 359 64.81 86.92 97.57
N GLN A 360 65.69 86.49 96.66
CA GLN A 360 67.12 86.79 96.70
C GLN A 360 67.48 88.18 96.13
N GLN A 361 66.77 88.65 95.09
CA GLN A 361 66.92 89.99 94.52
C GLN A 361 66.24 91.07 95.39
N THR A 362 65.20 90.71 96.14
CA THR A 362 64.53 91.63 97.08
C THR A 362 65.25 91.68 98.42
N GLY A 363 66.60 91.68 98.44
CA GLY A 363 67.45 91.64 99.62
C GLY A 363 66.98 92.56 100.76
N THR A 364 66.10 92.04 101.62
CA THR A 364 65.61 92.66 102.85
C THR A 364 64.94 91.54 103.66
N LYS A 365 65.40 91.33 104.90
CA LYS A 365 64.83 90.38 105.86
C LYS A 365 63.33 90.67 106.04
N VAL A 366 62.47 89.80 105.53
CA VAL A 366 61.04 89.84 105.86
C VAL A 366 60.71 88.61 106.70
N THR A 367 60.35 88.95 107.93
CA THR A 367 59.96 88.10 109.04
C THR A 367 58.79 87.17 108.71
N VAL A 368 58.92 85.96 109.24
CA VAL A 368 57.96 84.85 109.18
C VAL A 368 56.65 85.22 109.90
N LEU A 369 55.51 84.99 109.24
CA LEU A 369 54.23 84.69 109.90
C LEU A 369 53.52 83.58 109.08
N PRO A 370 53.20 82.43 109.69
CA PRO A 370 52.53 81.32 109.01
C PRO A 370 50.99 81.39 109.17
N ALA A 371 50.25 81.16 108.09
CA ALA A 371 48.82 80.81 108.14
C ALA A 371 48.41 80.04 106.86
N GLU A 372 48.40 78.72 107.02
CA GLU A 372 47.48 77.68 106.50
C GLU A 372 46.95 77.72 105.04
N PRO A 373 47.19 76.65 104.26
CA PRO A 373 46.31 76.23 103.18
C PRO A 373 45.36 75.15 103.72
N SER A 374 44.08 75.48 103.91
CA SER A 374 43.05 74.45 104.04
C SER A 374 42.58 74.02 102.65
N LEU A 375 43.34 73.08 102.08
CA LEU A 375 42.79 72.06 101.22
C LEU A 375 42.56 70.82 102.09
N GLU A 376 41.31 70.52 102.37
CA GLU A 376 40.81 69.15 102.56
C GLU A 376 39.62 69.04 101.57
N GLU A 377 39.63 68.11 100.60
CA GLU A 377 39.35 66.67 100.79
C GLU A 377 38.10 66.47 101.65
N SER A 378 37.18 65.57 101.39
CA SER A 378 36.88 64.56 100.39
C SER A 378 35.67 63.86 101.02
N ALA A 379 34.87 63.14 100.23
CA ALA A 379 34.01 62.05 100.72
C ALA A 379 32.72 62.56 101.46
N LEU A 380 31.49 62.09 101.23
CA LEU A 380 30.97 60.85 100.68
C LEU A 380 29.45 60.96 100.51
N SER A 381 28.91 60.15 99.59
CA SER A 381 27.61 59.45 99.65
C SER A 381 26.33 60.30 99.55
N GLU A 382 25.26 59.96 98.83
CA GLU A 382 24.70 58.76 98.19
C GLU A 382 23.50 59.32 97.36
N LEU A 383 23.06 58.88 96.18
CA LEU A 383 22.60 57.55 95.79
C LEU A 383 22.10 57.61 94.33
N GLY A 384 22.50 56.64 93.50
CA GLY A 384 21.67 56.04 92.43
C GLY A 384 21.47 56.81 91.11
N LYS A 385 22.26 56.47 90.07
CA LYS A 385 21.96 55.39 89.12
C LYS A 385 22.98 55.34 87.97
N GLU A 386 23.58 54.16 87.84
CA GLU A 386 24.25 53.63 86.62
C GLU A 386 23.28 53.67 85.41
N SER A 387 23.69 53.71 84.14
CA SER A 387 24.82 53.02 83.51
C SER A 387 25.26 53.65 82.18
N ASP A 388 26.56 53.52 81.92
CA ASP A 388 27.29 53.38 80.64
C ASP A 388 27.30 54.49 79.57
N SER A 389 28.50 55.05 79.51
CA SER A 389 29.16 55.75 78.42
C SER A 389 29.84 54.73 77.47
N PRO A 390 30.74 55.12 76.55
CA PRO A 390 30.61 55.98 75.38
C PRO A 390 31.13 55.21 74.13
N SER A 391 31.18 55.71 72.89
CA SER A 391 32.19 56.66 72.39
C SER A 391 31.98 56.82 70.88
N SER A 392 31.74 58.05 70.43
CA SER A 392 32.68 58.87 69.65
C SER A 392 32.55 58.71 68.13
N SER A 393 32.23 59.78 67.41
CA SER A 393 33.26 60.69 66.90
C SER A 393 32.68 61.71 65.92
N LEU A 394 32.93 62.98 66.22
CA LEU A 394 32.84 64.15 65.33
C LEU A 394 34.04 64.06 64.35
N LYS A 395 34.03 64.53 63.10
CA LYS A 395 33.66 65.85 62.58
C LYS A 395 33.48 65.76 61.05
N ARG A 396 32.48 66.47 60.51
CA ARG A 396 32.50 67.01 59.13
C ARG A 396 33.00 68.46 59.18
N PRO A 397 33.42 69.01 58.04
CA PRO A 397 32.56 70.04 57.46
C PRO A 397 32.29 69.87 55.96
N SER A 398 31.24 70.59 55.58
CA SER A 398 30.59 70.81 54.30
C SER A 398 31.49 71.17 53.11
N SER A 399 31.11 70.70 51.92
CA SER A 399 31.15 71.52 50.71
C SER A 399 30.12 71.03 49.69
N SER A 400 29.29 71.98 49.27
CA SER A 400 28.24 71.89 48.27
C SER A 400 28.81 71.91 46.85
N ARG A 401 28.40 70.97 45.98
CA ARG A 401 28.22 71.28 44.55
C ARG A 401 27.23 70.33 43.87
N GLN A 402 26.16 70.98 43.45
CA GLN A 402 25.13 70.69 42.45
C GLN A 402 25.51 69.67 41.36
N LEU A 403 24.59 68.72 41.14
CA LEU A 403 24.48 67.88 39.95
C LEU A 403 23.75 68.63 38.83
N PRO A 404 24.13 68.45 37.55
CA PRO A 404 23.29 68.88 36.44
C PRO A 404 22.32 67.78 35.97
N SER A 405 21.09 68.25 35.88
CA SER A 405 19.93 67.92 35.05
C SER A 405 20.07 67.17 33.71
N ASN A 406 18.96 66.48 33.41
CA ASN A 406 18.27 66.28 32.11
C ASN A 406 18.36 64.89 31.46
N LEU A 407 17.21 64.19 31.45
CA LEU A 407 16.76 63.41 30.29
C LEU A 407 15.24 63.55 30.12
N ARG A 408 14.82 64.22 29.06
CA ARG A 408 13.50 64.09 28.44
C ARG A 408 13.67 63.99 26.92
N ILE A 409 13.16 62.88 26.38
CA ILE A 409 12.36 62.78 25.14
C ILE A 409 13.08 62.95 23.78
N LEU A 410 13.09 61.87 23.00
CA LEU A 410 12.73 61.79 21.56
C LEU A 410 12.14 60.38 21.34
N GLN A 411 10.82 60.20 21.26
CA GLN A 411 9.95 60.16 20.06
C GLN A 411 10.40 59.20 18.93
N ASN A 412 9.54 58.22 18.65
CA ASN A 412 9.54 57.24 17.54
C ASN A 412 9.47 57.90 16.13
N PRO A 413 9.72 57.13 15.06
CA PRO A 413 8.58 56.69 14.25
C PRO A 413 8.64 55.23 13.73
N LEU A 414 7.49 54.76 13.26
CA LEU A 414 7.21 53.46 12.63
C LEU A 414 7.73 53.39 11.16
N THR A 415 7.68 52.16 10.61
CA THR A 415 7.69 51.71 9.20
C THR A 415 9.02 51.65 8.41
N SER A 416 9.48 50.42 8.15
CA SER A 416 9.97 49.85 6.87
C SER A 416 10.56 48.47 7.21
N GLY A 417 10.12 47.34 6.66
CA GLY A 417 9.93 47.08 5.25
C GLY A 417 11.27 46.64 4.65
N PHE A 418 11.32 45.39 4.20
CA PHE A 418 12.32 44.78 3.32
C PHE A 418 13.64 44.24 3.93
N ASN A 419 13.66 42.92 4.03
CA ASN A 419 14.79 42.04 3.75
C ASN A 419 15.60 42.51 2.53
N PRO A 420 16.91 42.73 2.67
CA PRO A 420 17.86 42.62 1.58
C PRO A 420 18.66 41.31 1.74
N GLU A 421 18.63 40.45 0.71
CA GLU A 421 19.43 39.20 0.60
C GLU A 421 18.94 38.02 1.49
N GLY A 422 18.54 36.84 1.01
CA GLY A 422 18.48 36.22 -0.30
C GLY A 422 17.76 34.87 -0.15
N ILE A 423 17.12 34.42 -1.22
CA ILE A 423 16.39 33.15 -1.39
C ILE A 423 17.30 31.94 -1.13
N TYR A 424 16.78 30.88 -0.49
CA TYR A 424 16.74 29.43 -0.83
C TYR A 424 16.01 28.76 0.36
N VAL A 425 14.84 28.11 0.25
CA VAL A 425 14.35 27.04 -0.64
C VAL A 425 12.93 27.33 -1.13
#